data_AF-A0A0P1KZC6-F1
#
_entry.id   AF-A0A0P1KZC6-F1
#
_cell.length_a   1.000
_cell.length_b   1.000
_cell.length_c   1.000
_cell.angle_alpha   90.00
_cell.angle_beta   90.00
_cell.angle_gamma   90.00
#
_symmetry.space_group_name_H-M   'P 1'
#
loop_
_entity.id
_entity.type
_entity.pdbx_description
1 polymer ?
#
loop_
_entity_poly.entity_id
_entity_poly.type
_entity_poly.pdbx_seq_one_letter_code
_entity_poly.pdbx_strand_id
1 'polypeptide(L)'
;MNKKAHLAFAYSVACETIVKSVIYLLSSLILILVKLALQNFIDKYWYSSYLQRQLLNISCLAKFGIMGNFRFPVKVKLPSTYLNARVIRDNFKRQQVAENEVATKALKYIARNTTLPPRTRLEAQLKLSVMPNYTRMTQVKNRCVETGHSRFVLSDFRLCRTQFREKAKNGDLPGVKKGVW
;
A
#
# COMPACT_ATOMS: atom_id res chain seq x y z
N MET A 1 13.07 21.16 -79.68
CA MET A 1 13.58 20.27 -78.60
C MET A 1 12.44 19.97 -77.63
N ASN A 2 12.15 18.69 -77.41
CA ASN A 2 10.81 18.17 -77.09
C ASN A 2 10.34 18.40 -75.64
N LYS A 3 9.34 19.28 -75.45
CA LYS A 3 8.61 19.46 -74.17
C LYS A 3 7.94 18.17 -73.65
N LYS A 4 7.68 17.19 -74.53
CA LYS A 4 7.12 15.88 -74.15
C LYS A 4 8.08 15.01 -73.33
N ALA A 5 9.40 15.14 -73.51
CA ALA A 5 10.38 14.32 -72.79
C ALA A 5 10.54 14.73 -71.32
N HIS A 6 10.48 16.03 -71.02
CA HIS A 6 10.57 16.54 -69.64
C HIS A 6 9.34 16.19 -68.80
N LEU A 7 8.14 16.21 -69.39
CA LEU A 7 6.93 15.77 -68.70
C LEU A 7 6.98 14.27 -68.37
N ALA A 8 7.39 13.42 -69.33
CA ALA A 8 7.53 11.98 -69.10
C ALA A 8 8.53 11.64 -67.98
N PHE A 9 9.65 12.36 -67.89
CA PHE A 9 10.64 12.16 -66.83
C PHE A 9 10.10 12.60 -65.45
N ALA A 10 9.37 13.72 -65.38
CA ALA A 10 8.75 14.18 -64.13
C ALA A 10 7.68 13.22 -63.60
N TYR A 11 6.85 12.63 -64.47
CA TYR A 11 5.86 11.61 -64.08
C TYR A 11 6.52 10.31 -63.60
N SER A 12 7.64 9.89 -64.20
CA SER A 12 8.38 8.70 -63.75
C SER A 12 8.98 8.88 -62.35
N VAL A 13 9.58 10.04 -62.06
CA VAL A 13 10.18 10.33 -60.74
C VAL A 13 9.11 10.54 -59.66
N ALA A 14 7.96 11.14 -60.01
CA ALA A 14 6.82 11.27 -59.09
C ALA A 14 6.19 9.91 -58.75
N CYS A 15 6.10 8.99 -59.72
CA CYS A 15 5.56 7.65 -59.48
C CYS A 15 6.46 6.82 -58.54
N GLU A 16 7.79 6.89 -58.71
CA GLU A 16 8.72 6.18 -57.82
C GLU A 16 8.71 6.71 -56.38
N THR A 17 8.59 8.03 -56.18
CA THR A 17 8.56 8.62 -54.84
C THR A 17 7.26 8.30 -54.10
N ILE A 18 6.13 8.29 -54.81
CA ILE A 18 4.84 7.87 -54.25
C ILE A 18 4.88 6.38 -53.86
N VAL A 19 5.37 5.50 -54.74
CA VAL A 19 5.46 4.06 -54.45
C VAL A 19 6.38 3.78 -53.26
N LYS A 20 7.55 4.44 -53.17
CA LYS A 20 8.45 4.31 -52.00
C LYS A 20 7.77 4.79 -50.71
N SER A 21 7.08 5.93 -50.73
CA SER A 21 6.39 6.46 -49.55
C SER A 21 5.26 5.54 -49.04
N VAL A 22 4.49 4.93 -49.93
CA VAL A 22 3.42 3.98 -49.58
C VAL A 22 4.01 2.70 -48.98
N ILE A 23 5.14 2.21 -49.50
CA ILE A 23 5.84 1.03 -48.94
C ILE A 23 6.39 1.33 -47.53
N TYR A 24 6.95 2.51 -47.28
CA TYR A 24 7.42 2.91 -45.95
C TYR A 24 6.27 3.04 -44.93
N LEU A 25 5.11 3.56 -45.35
CA LEU A 25 3.93 3.66 -44.49
C LEU A 25 3.32 2.28 -44.18
N LEU A 26 3.21 1.40 -45.17
CA LEU A 26 2.69 0.05 -44.99
C LEU A 26 3.60 -0.82 -44.11
N SER A 27 4.93 -0.75 -44.31
CA SER A 27 5.90 -1.45 -43.46
C SER A 27 5.91 -0.93 -42.02
N SER A 28 5.77 0.38 -41.80
CA SER A 28 5.65 0.96 -40.46
C SER A 28 4.35 0.52 -39.76
N LEU A 29 3.23 0.47 -40.47
CA LEU A 29 1.95 -0.03 -39.95
C LEU A 29 2.01 -1.52 -39.57
N ILE A 30 2.65 -2.35 -40.39
CA ILE A 30 2.86 -3.78 -40.10
C ILE A 30 3.72 -3.94 -38.83
N LEU A 31 4.80 -3.17 -38.69
CA LEU A 31 5.64 -3.22 -37.48
C LEU A 31 4.89 -2.78 -36.22
N ILE A 32 4.01 -1.77 -36.31
CA ILE A 32 3.17 -1.32 -35.19
C ILE A 32 2.16 -2.40 -34.79
N LEU A 33 1.50 -3.03 -35.77
CA LEU A 33 0.53 -4.11 -35.52
C LEU A 33 1.20 -5.36 -34.93
N VAL A 34 2.37 -5.75 -35.43
CA VAL A 34 3.16 -6.86 -34.87
C VAL A 34 3.61 -6.53 -33.45
N LYS A 35 4.02 -5.29 -33.17
CA LYS A 35 4.42 -4.86 -31.82
C LYS A 35 3.25 -4.84 -30.84
N LEU A 36 2.06 -4.38 -31.26
CA LEU A 36 0.84 -4.42 -30.45
C LEU A 36 0.37 -5.86 -30.21
N ALA A 37 0.45 -6.74 -31.21
CA ALA A 37 0.12 -8.16 -31.06
C ALA A 37 1.09 -8.90 -30.12
N LEU A 38 2.40 -8.63 -30.23
CA LEU A 38 3.41 -9.16 -29.31
C LEU A 38 3.23 -8.65 -27.89
N GLN A 39 2.91 -7.37 -27.69
CA GLN A 39 2.65 -6.81 -26.36
C GLN A 39 1.43 -7.48 -25.70
N ASN A 40 0.33 -7.63 -26.44
CA ASN A 40 -0.87 -8.32 -25.97
C ASN A 40 -0.64 -9.82 -25.71
N PHE A 41 0.30 -10.45 -26.42
CA PHE A 41 0.69 -11.84 -26.19
C PHE A 41 1.59 -11.99 -24.95
N ILE A 42 2.55 -11.09 -24.76
CA ILE A 42 3.42 -11.04 -23.58
C ILE A 42 2.60 -10.80 -22.31
N ASP A 43 1.61 -9.89 -22.35
CA ASP A 43 0.75 -9.57 -21.20
C ASP A 43 -0.19 -10.73 -20.81
N LYS A 44 -0.57 -11.60 -21.76
CA LYS A 44 -1.45 -12.77 -21.52
C LYS A 44 -0.70 -14.00 -20.99
N TYR A 45 0.57 -14.17 -21.35
CA TYR A 45 1.33 -15.40 -21.11
C TYR A 45 2.57 -15.23 -20.21
N TRP A 46 2.94 -14.01 -19.83
CA TRP A 46 4.15 -13.74 -19.05
C TRP A 46 3.92 -12.85 -17.82
N TYR A 47 2.91 -13.19 -17.03
CA TYR A 47 2.90 -12.90 -15.59
C TYR A 47 2.69 -14.20 -14.80
N SER A 48 3.59 -15.15 -15.03
CA SER A 48 3.79 -16.27 -14.10
C SER A 48 4.36 -15.71 -12.80
N SER A 49 3.69 -16.03 -11.69
CA SER A 49 3.85 -15.58 -10.30
C SER A 49 5.27 -15.66 -9.71
N TYR A 50 6.27 -16.17 -10.44
CA TYR A 50 7.62 -16.41 -9.95
C TYR A 50 8.58 -15.22 -10.14
N LEU A 51 8.46 -14.43 -11.21
CA LEU A 51 9.41 -13.34 -11.49
C LEU A 51 9.02 -11.99 -10.87
N GLN A 52 7.75 -11.79 -10.52
CA GLN A 52 7.35 -10.62 -9.74
C GLN A 52 7.88 -10.68 -8.29
N ARG A 53 8.20 -11.89 -7.77
CA ARG A 53 8.88 -12.05 -6.48
C ARG A 53 10.38 -11.74 -6.52
N GLN A 54 11.06 -11.94 -7.65
CA GLN A 54 12.49 -11.64 -7.76
C GLN A 54 12.77 -10.17 -8.11
N LEU A 55 11.96 -9.54 -8.98
CA LEU A 55 12.14 -8.11 -9.30
C LEU A 55 11.74 -7.17 -8.14
N LEU A 56 10.92 -7.63 -7.19
CA LEU A 56 10.66 -6.90 -5.93
C LEU A 56 11.80 -7.03 -4.89
N ASN A 57 12.78 -7.92 -5.10
CA ASN A 57 13.92 -8.07 -4.18
C ASN A 57 15.18 -7.34 -4.64
N ILE A 58 15.37 -7.06 -5.93
CA ILE A 58 16.57 -6.37 -6.43
C ILE A 58 16.42 -4.84 -6.41
N SER A 59 15.20 -4.29 -6.51
CA SER A 59 14.94 -2.87 -6.23
C SER A 59 14.90 -2.53 -4.73
N CYS A 60 15.03 -3.53 -3.85
CA CYS A 60 14.91 -3.35 -2.40
C CYS A 60 16.20 -2.83 -1.74
N LEU A 61 17.37 -3.07 -2.34
CA LEU A 61 18.65 -2.64 -1.76
C LEU A 61 19.07 -1.20 -2.14
N ALA A 62 18.52 -0.64 -3.22
CA ALA A 62 18.74 0.77 -3.59
C ALA A 62 17.75 1.75 -2.93
N LYS A 63 16.85 1.28 -2.06
CA LYS A 63 15.98 2.10 -1.20
C LYS A 63 16.49 2.24 0.24
N PHE A 64 17.75 1.86 0.49
CA PHE A 64 18.46 2.06 1.76
C PHE A 64 19.29 3.35 1.79
N GLY A 65 18.94 4.34 0.96
CA GLY A 65 19.46 5.70 1.06
C GLY A 65 18.44 6.62 1.71
N ILE A 66 18.72 7.02 2.97
CA ILE A 66 18.04 8.09 3.72
C ILE A 66 16.69 7.68 4.35
N MET A 67 16.68 6.71 5.28
CA MET A 67 15.66 6.70 6.34
C MET A 67 15.98 7.80 7.37
N GLY A 68 15.71 9.05 6.99
CA GLY A 68 15.89 10.22 7.87
C GLY A 68 14.90 10.22 9.04
N ASN A 69 15.45 10.35 10.25
CA ASN A 69 14.86 10.87 11.50
C ASN A 69 13.54 10.28 12.07
N PHE A 70 12.90 9.28 11.47
CA PHE A 70 11.65 8.72 12.02
C PHE A 70 11.65 7.19 12.11
N ARG A 71 11.34 6.67 13.31
CA ARG A 71 11.34 5.23 13.63
C ARG A 71 10.31 4.41 12.83
N PHE A 72 9.32 5.07 12.25
CA PHE A 72 8.18 4.43 11.57
C PHE A 72 8.12 4.88 10.10
N PRO A 73 7.41 4.15 9.23
CA PRO A 73 7.30 4.54 7.81
C PRO A 73 6.49 5.83 7.58
N VAL A 74 5.61 6.21 8.51
CA VAL A 74 4.71 7.37 8.38
C VAL A 74 4.85 8.25 9.62
N LYS A 75 4.96 9.56 9.44
CA LYS A 75 5.02 10.54 10.53
C LYS A 75 3.67 10.62 11.25
N VAL A 76 3.68 10.46 12.57
CA VAL A 76 2.48 10.46 13.43
C VAL A 76 2.57 11.51 14.52
N LYS A 77 1.42 12.05 14.94
CA LYS A 77 1.34 13.00 16.06
C LYS A 77 1.64 12.28 17.37
N LEU A 78 2.47 12.90 18.22
CA LEU A 78 2.75 12.39 19.57
C LEU A 78 1.51 12.53 20.46
N PRO A 79 1.27 11.59 21.38
CA PRO A 79 0.16 11.70 22.32
C PRO A 79 0.47 12.73 23.40
N SER A 80 -0.56 13.37 23.96
CA SER A 80 -0.43 14.29 25.11
C SER A 80 -0.07 13.58 26.43
N THR A 81 0.00 12.26 26.42
CA THR A 81 0.26 11.41 27.59
C THR A 81 1.75 11.35 27.90
N TYR A 82 2.13 10.68 28.99
CA TYR A 82 3.53 10.41 29.28
C TYR A 82 4.25 9.69 28.12
N LEU A 83 5.38 10.27 27.69
CA LEU A 83 6.12 9.79 26.54
C LEU A 83 7.12 8.70 26.93
N ASN A 84 6.97 7.54 26.32
CA ASN A 84 7.90 6.42 26.41
C ASN A 84 8.01 5.78 25.02
N ALA A 85 9.17 5.24 24.65
CA ALA A 85 9.36 4.50 23.41
C ALA A 85 8.29 3.41 23.16
N ARG A 86 7.79 2.80 24.24
CA ARG A 86 6.68 1.83 24.18
C ARG A 86 5.32 2.47 23.89
N VAL A 87 5.04 3.64 24.47
CA VAL A 87 3.81 4.41 24.24
C VAL A 87 3.80 4.97 22.82
N ILE A 88 4.92 5.51 22.36
CA ILE A 88 5.10 6.04 21.00
C ILE A 88 4.81 4.96 19.94
N ARG A 89 5.40 3.77 20.08
CA ARG A 89 5.10 2.62 19.20
C ARG A 89 3.63 2.21 19.22
N ASP A 90 3.00 2.31 20.38
CA ASP A 90 1.61 1.90 20.54
C ASP A 90 0.63 2.92 19.97
N ASN A 91 0.93 4.21 20.13
CA ASN A 91 0.21 5.31 19.49
C ASN A 91 0.30 5.24 17.96
N PHE A 92 1.49 4.99 17.40
CA PHE A 92 1.66 4.78 15.96
C PHE A 92 0.73 3.67 15.44
N LYS A 93 0.73 2.50 16.10
CA LYS A 93 -0.17 1.39 15.73
C LYS A 93 -1.65 1.80 15.81
N ARG A 94 -2.08 2.53 16.85
CA ARG A 94 -3.49 2.97 16.96
C ARG A 94 -3.91 3.84 15.79
N GLN A 95 -3.07 4.80 15.39
CA GLN A 95 -3.35 5.69 14.26
C GLN A 95 -3.44 4.90 12.95
N GLN A 96 -2.49 4.00 12.71
CA GLN A 96 -2.51 3.15 11.52
C GLN A 96 -3.67 2.14 11.48
N VAL A 97 -4.08 1.61 12.63
CA VAL A 97 -5.28 0.76 12.73
C VAL A 97 -6.53 1.58 12.39
N ALA A 98 -6.65 2.81 12.91
CA ALA A 98 -7.79 3.67 12.64
C ALA A 98 -7.90 4.02 11.14
N GLU A 99 -6.78 4.38 10.51
CA GLU A 99 -6.73 4.67 9.07
C GLU A 99 -7.14 3.46 8.21
N ASN A 100 -6.70 2.25 8.58
CA ASN A 100 -6.88 1.03 7.79
C ASN A 100 -8.06 0.15 8.24
N GLU A 101 -8.89 0.62 9.17
CA GLU A 101 -9.95 -0.19 9.78
C GLU A 101 -10.99 -0.62 8.74
N VAL A 102 -11.46 0.34 7.92
CA VAL A 102 -12.47 0.10 6.89
C VAL A 102 -11.96 -0.90 5.85
N ALA A 103 -10.75 -0.69 5.34
CA ALA A 103 -10.11 -1.59 4.37
C ALA A 103 -9.96 -3.01 4.94
N THR A 104 -9.50 -3.13 6.19
CA THR A 104 -9.32 -4.42 6.86
C THR A 104 -10.67 -5.14 7.06
N LYS A 105 -11.72 -4.41 7.46
CA LYS A 105 -13.07 -4.97 7.63
C LYS A 105 -13.66 -5.44 6.30
N ALA A 106 -13.56 -4.62 5.26
CA ALA A 106 -14.04 -4.97 3.92
C ALA A 106 -13.36 -6.25 3.39
N LEU A 107 -12.03 -6.33 3.50
CA LEU A 107 -11.28 -7.51 3.09
C LEU A 107 -11.65 -8.76 3.91
N LYS A 108 -11.84 -8.62 5.23
CA LYS A 108 -12.28 -9.73 6.09
C LYS A 108 -13.68 -10.22 5.73
N TYR A 109 -14.59 -9.32 5.37
CA TYR A 109 -15.93 -9.67 4.93
C TYR A 109 -15.86 -10.49 3.62
N ILE A 110 -15.13 -9.99 2.63
CA ILE A 110 -14.96 -10.69 1.33
C ILE A 110 -14.32 -12.07 1.53
N ALA A 111 -13.28 -12.16 2.35
CA ALA A 111 -12.56 -13.41 2.58
C ALA A 111 -13.42 -14.50 3.26
N ARG A 112 -14.36 -14.11 4.14
CA ARG A 112 -15.21 -15.05 4.90
C ARG A 112 -16.55 -15.36 4.24
N ASN A 113 -16.97 -14.56 3.26
CA ASN A 113 -18.27 -14.73 2.63
C ASN A 113 -18.28 -15.99 1.74
N THR A 114 -19.20 -16.92 1.98
CA THR A 114 -19.33 -18.16 1.20
C THR A 114 -20.08 -17.99 -0.12
N THR A 115 -20.83 -16.90 -0.30
CA THR A 115 -21.59 -16.64 -1.54
C THR A 115 -20.71 -16.12 -2.68
N LEU A 116 -19.54 -15.57 -2.35
CA LEU A 116 -18.60 -15.03 -3.32
C LEU A 116 -17.76 -16.13 -3.98
N PRO A 117 -17.31 -15.94 -5.23
CA PRO A 117 -16.49 -16.92 -5.92
C PRO A 117 -15.16 -17.16 -5.17
N PRO A 118 -14.63 -18.40 -5.20
CA PRO A 118 -13.45 -18.79 -4.43
C PRO A 118 -12.21 -17.96 -4.75
N ARG A 119 -12.05 -17.55 -6.01
CA ARG A 119 -10.93 -16.71 -6.46
C ARG A 119 -10.89 -15.37 -5.74
N THR A 120 -12.01 -14.67 -5.66
CA THR A 120 -12.11 -13.36 -5.00
C THR A 120 -11.84 -13.46 -3.50
N ARG A 121 -12.27 -14.55 -2.84
CA ARG A 121 -11.97 -14.81 -1.43
C ARG A 121 -10.47 -15.00 -1.21
N LEU A 122 -9.83 -15.79 -2.08
CA LEU A 122 -8.39 -16.03 -2.03
C LEU A 122 -7.61 -14.72 -2.23
N GLU A 123 -7.98 -13.90 -3.20
CA GLU A 123 -7.35 -12.60 -3.43
C GLU A 123 -7.46 -11.67 -2.22
N ALA A 124 -8.63 -11.62 -1.56
CA ALA A 124 -8.82 -10.86 -0.32
C ALA A 124 -7.95 -11.40 0.82
N GLN A 125 -7.83 -12.74 0.94
CA GLN A 125 -6.99 -13.38 1.94
C GLN A 125 -5.49 -13.09 1.71
N LEU A 126 -5.03 -13.10 0.46
CA LEU A 126 -3.66 -12.72 0.09
C LEU A 126 -3.39 -11.26 0.44
N LYS A 127 -4.31 -10.34 0.13
CA LYS A 127 -4.22 -8.92 0.51
C LYS A 127 -4.09 -8.77 2.03
N LEU A 128 -4.93 -9.44 2.82
CA LEU A 128 -4.85 -9.45 4.29
C LEU A 128 -3.50 -9.97 4.81
N SER A 129 -2.93 -10.97 4.14
CA SER A 129 -1.63 -11.55 4.53
C SER A 129 -0.47 -10.59 4.28
N VAL A 130 -0.53 -9.79 3.22
CA VAL A 130 0.50 -8.82 2.83
C VAL A 130 0.46 -7.55 3.69
N MET A 131 -0.69 -7.21 4.29
CA MET A 131 -0.83 -6.01 5.11
C MET A 131 0.19 -5.95 6.26
N PRO A 132 0.76 -4.76 6.55
CA PRO A 132 1.79 -4.63 7.57
C PRO A 132 1.23 -4.86 8.98
N ASN A 133 2.07 -5.38 9.88
CA ASN A 133 1.62 -5.83 11.20
C ASN A 133 0.96 -4.72 12.04
N TYR A 134 1.38 -3.47 11.89
CA TYR A 134 0.83 -2.33 12.63
C TYR A 134 -0.60 -1.93 12.23
N THR A 135 -1.17 -2.52 11.16
CA THR A 135 -2.59 -2.33 10.77
C THR A 135 -3.54 -3.27 11.51
N ARG A 136 -3.01 -4.28 12.20
CA ARG A 136 -3.82 -5.29 12.89
C ARG A 136 -4.27 -4.78 14.26
N MET A 137 -5.58 -4.76 14.50
CA MET A 137 -6.17 -4.36 15.79
C MET A 137 -5.63 -5.18 16.97
N THR A 138 -5.32 -6.47 16.75
CA THR A 138 -4.76 -7.37 17.78
C THR A 138 -3.40 -6.92 18.33
N GLN A 139 -2.67 -6.05 17.62
CA GLN A 139 -1.38 -5.55 18.05
C GLN A 139 -1.49 -4.40 19.07
N VAL A 140 -2.65 -3.75 19.19
CA VAL A 140 -2.85 -2.63 20.11
C VAL A 140 -2.89 -3.15 21.55
N LYS A 141 -2.17 -2.51 22.47
CA LYS A 141 -2.20 -2.87 23.90
C LYS A 141 -2.60 -1.67 24.75
N ASN A 142 -3.50 -1.88 25.71
CA ASN A 142 -3.83 -0.82 26.67
C ASN A 142 -2.61 -0.51 27.55
N ARG A 143 -2.27 0.77 27.65
CA ARG A 143 -1.16 1.28 28.46
C ARG A 143 -1.67 2.38 29.38
N CYS A 144 -1.05 2.49 30.55
CA CYS A 144 -1.28 3.58 31.47
C CYS A 144 -0.87 4.90 30.81
N VAL A 145 -1.75 5.90 30.91
CA VAL A 145 -1.54 7.26 30.37
C VAL A 145 -0.38 8.00 31.06
N GLU A 146 -0.15 7.74 32.34
CA GLU A 146 0.83 8.50 33.14
C GLU A 146 2.21 7.86 33.22
N THR A 147 2.28 6.53 33.17
CA THR A 147 3.57 5.81 33.31
C THR A 147 3.92 4.99 32.07
N GLY A 148 2.96 4.70 31.19
CA GLY A 148 3.15 3.80 30.04
C GLY A 148 3.21 2.31 30.39
N HIS A 149 2.95 1.94 31.65
CA HIS A 149 2.89 0.55 32.10
C HIS A 149 1.75 -0.21 31.41
N SER A 150 1.98 -1.47 31.01
CA SER A 150 1.02 -2.24 30.19
C SER A 150 0.19 -3.26 30.97
N ARG A 151 0.55 -3.56 32.22
CA ARG A 151 -0.14 -4.57 33.03
C ARG A 151 -1.08 -3.90 34.02
N PHE A 152 -2.20 -4.58 34.31
CA PHE A 152 -3.20 -4.12 35.27
C PHE A 152 -3.63 -2.67 34.98
N VAL A 153 -4.03 -2.43 33.73
CA VAL A 153 -4.55 -1.13 33.28
C VAL A 153 -6.06 -1.20 33.33
N LEU A 154 -6.68 -0.35 34.13
CA LEU A 154 -8.13 -0.22 34.22
C LEU A 154 -8.62 0.58 33.01
N SER A 155 -9.57 0.05 32.25
CA SER A 155 -10.06 0.67 31.00
C SER A 155 -10.71 2.02 31.20
N ASP A 156 -11.44 2.15 32.31
CA ASP A 156 -12.35 3.27 32.55
C ASP A 156 -11.55 4.56 32.81
N PHE A 157 -10.46 4.44 33.56
CA PHE A 157 -9.55 5.54 33.89
C PHE A 157 -8.29 5.57 33.03
N ARG A 158 -7.97 4.48 32.32
CA ARG A 158 -6.73 4.28 31.54
C ARG A 158 -5.45 4.42 32.38
N LEU A 159 -5.51 4.02 33.64
CA LEU A 159 -4.42 4.07 34.62
C LEU A 159 -3.96 2.66 35.02
N CYS A 160 -2.69 2.53 35.40
CA CYS A 160 -2.19 1.31 36.04
C CYS A 160 -2.61 1.25 37.52
N ARG A 161 -2.62 0.05 38.12
CA ARG A 161 -3.03 -0.17 39.51
C ARG A 161 -2.42 0.78 40.55
N THR A 162 -1.12 1.06 40.42
CA THR A 162 -0.39 1.86 41.40
C THR A 162 -0.82 3.32 41.31
N GLN A 163 -0.83 3.86 40.09
CA GLN A 163 -1.28 5.23 39.82
C GLN A 163 -2.75 5.42 40.10
N PHE A 164 -3.59 4.45 39.77
CA PHE A 164 -4.99 4.45 40.14
C PHE A 164 -5.19 4.56 41.66
N ARG A 165 -4.44 3.78 42.44
CA ARG A 165 -4.52 3.81 43.91
C ARG A 165 -4.02 5.12 44.50
N GLU A 166 -2.95 5.69 43.94
CA GLU A 166 -2.43 7.00 44.34
C GLU A 166 -3.46 8.10 44.09
N LYS A 167 -4.01 8.15 42.87
CA LYS A 167 -5.07 9.11 42.51
C LYS A 167 -6.36 8.94 43.29
N ALA A 168 -6.76 7.70 43.57
CA ALA A 168 -7.94 7.42 44.39
C ALA A 168 -7.76 7.94 45.83
N LYS A 169 -6.53 7.87 46.38
CA LYS A 169 -6.22 8.43 47.70
C LYS A 169 -6.18 9.96 47.70
N ASN A 170 -5.68 10.55 46.60
CA ASN A 170 -5.62 12.00 46.44
C ASN A 170 -6.99 12.63 46.17
N GLY A 171 -7.98 11.84 45.75
CA GLY A 171 -9.31 12.34 45.38
C GLY A 171 -9.39 12.86 43.93
N ASP A 172 -8.39 12.56 43.09
CA ASP A 172 -8.35 13.01 41.69
C ASP A 172 -9.37 12.28 40.79
N LEU A 173 -9.89 11.14 41.24
CA LEU A 173 -10.77 10.28 40.45
C LEU A 173 -12.25 10.55 40.73
N PRO A 174 -13.07 10.81 39.71
CA PRO A 174 -14.48 11.08 39.90
C PRO A 174 -15.21 9.83 40.39
N GLY A 175 -15.95 9.96 41.50
CA GLY A 175 -16.83 8.91 42.03
C GLY A 175 -16.12 7.71 42.67
N VAL A 176 -14.79 7.71 42.77
CA VAL A 176 -14.03 6.63 43.42
C VAL A 176 -13.93 6.90 44.92
N LYS A 177 -14.52 6.01 45.72
CA LYS A 177 -14.40 6.01 47.18
C LYS A 177 -13.87 4.66 47.67
N LYS A 178 -13.33 4.65 48.90
CA LYS A 178 -12.94 3.41 49.57
C LYS A 178 -14.19 2.52 49.71
N GLY A 179 -14.14 1.29 49.19
CA GLY A 179 -15.16 0.29 49.42
C GLY A 179 -15.12 -0.16 50.88
N VAL A 180 -16.18 0.13 51.62
CA VAL A 180 -16.43 -0.35 52.98
C VAL A 180 -17.79 -1.03 52.92
N TRP A 181 -17.85 -2.30 53.29
CA TRP A 181 -19.05 -3.11 53.37
C TRP A 181 -19.26 -3.54 54.81
#